data_AF-A0A518CWI9-F1
#
_entry.id   AF-A0A518CWI9-F1
#
_cell.length_a   1.000
_cell.length_b   1.000
_cell.length_c   1.000
_cell.angle_alpha   90.00
_cell.angle_beta   90.00
_cell.angle_gamma   90.00
#
_symmetry.space_group_name_H-M   'P 1'
#
loop_
_entity.id
_entity.type
_entity.pdbx_description
1 polymer ?
#
loop_
_entity_poly.entity_id
_entity_poly.type
_entity_poly.pdbx_seq_one_letter_code
_entity_poly.pdbx_strand_id
1 'polypeptide(L)'
;MGRCRVNATEAQPSTVDAEADREPGRHVDVLGWIGTVTVLLAHALANTDRIDDTGWMYHGLNLAGSAALGYLCVRRKVWQSVWLNAVWGVVAIVALVGIATR
;
A
#
# COMPACT_ATOMS: atom_id res chain seq x y z
N MET A 1 -42.73 -46.02 7.08
CA MET A 1 -42.89 -44.68 6.48
C MET A 1 -42.78 -43.62 7.58
N GLY A 2 -41.55 -43.23 7.92
CA GLY A 2 -41.27 -42.12 8.85
C GLY A 2 -40.65 -40.97 8.06
N ARG A 3 -41.32 -39.82 8.01
CA ARG A 3 -40.84 -38.63 7.31
C ARG A 3 -39.59 -38.09 8.02
N CYS A 4 -38.45 -38.04 7.32
CA CYS A 4 -37.33 -37.18 7.70
C CYS A 4 -37.82 -35.73 7.70
N ARG A 5 -37.96 -35.15 8.89
CA ARG A 5 -38.17 -33.72 9.08
C ARG A 5 -36.87 -33.03 8.66
N VAL A 6 -36.85 -32.48 7.45
CA VAL A 6 -35.82 -31.55 7.01
C VAL A 6 -35.99 -30.32 7.88
N ASN A 7 -35.16 -30.20 8.93
CA ASN A 7 -35.02 -28.95 9.65
C ASN A 7 -34.45 -27.96 8.63
N ALA A 8 -35.21 -26.91 8.35
CA ALA A 8 -34.69 -25.73 7.69
C ALA A 8 -33.58 -25.18 8.59
N THR A 9 -32.33 -25.50 8.26
CA THR A 9 -31.17 -24.76 8.74
C THR A 9 -31.36 -23.35 8.23
N GLU A 10 -31.88 -22.49 9.10
CA GLU A 10 -31.74 -21.05 8.99
C GLU A 10 -30.25 -20.78 8.80
N ALA A 11 -29.87 -20.45 7.56
CA ALA A 11 -28.54 -19.96 7.26
C ALA A 11 -28.40 -18.59 7.93
N GLN A 12 -28.08 -18.60 9.23
CA GLN A 12 -27.57 -17.43 9.94
C GLN A 12 -26.36 -16.94 9.14
N PRO A 13 -26.34 -15.69 8.64
CA PRO A 13 -25.19 -15.18 7.92
C PRO A 13 -23.98 -15.28 8.86
N SER A 14 -22.95 -15.98 8.42
CA SER A 14 -21.80 -16.23 9.26
C SER A 14 -21.12 -14.89 9.55
N THR A 15 -20.79 -14.62 10.81
CA THR A 15 -20.17 -13.34 11.22
C THR A 15 -18.81 -13.07 10.54
N VAL A 16 -18.28 -14.07 9.83
CA VAL A 16 -17.07 -13.99 9.00
C VAL A 16 -17.32 -13.17 7.73
N ASP A 17 -18.54 -13.22 7.18
CA ASP A 17 -18.90 -12.49 5.97
C ASP A 17 -19.10 -11.00 6.26
N ALA A 18 -19.64 -10.65 7.44
CA ALA A 18 -19.87 -9.26 7.86
C ALA A 18 -18.58 -8.48 8.20
N GLU A 19 -17.45 -9.18 8.39
CA GLU A 19 -16.14 -8.58 8.68
C GLU A 19 -15.38 -8.24 7.38
N ALA A 20 -15.75 -8.86 6.25
CA ALA A 20 -15.10 -8.72 4.95
C ALA A 20 -15.36 -7.35 4.30
N ASP A 21 -16.43 -6.67 4.70
CA ASP A 21 -16.95 -5.46 4.05
C ASP A 21 -16.39 -4.16 4.65
N ARG A 22 -15.38 -4.22 5.53
CA ARG A 22 -14.65 -3.02 6.00
C ARG A 22 -13.70 -2.52 4.91
N GLU A 23 -14.25 -2.32 3.71
CA GLU A 23 -13.57 -1.74 2.57
C GLU A 23 -13.15 -0.31 2.94
N PRO A 24 -11.84 0.01 2.90
CA PRO A 24 -11.40 1.40 2.91
C PRO A 24 -12.18 2.16 1.84
N GLY A 25 -12.64 3.38 2.14
CA GLY A 25 -13.37 4.16 1.16
C GLY A 25 -12.56 4.26 -0.14
N ARG A 26 -13.21 4.14 -1.30
CA ARG A 26 -12.60 4.09 -2.65
C ARG A 26 -11.43 5.07 -2.88
N HIS A 27 -11.44 6.22 -2.22
CA HIS A 27 -10.36 7.22 -2.25
C HIS A 27 -9.02 6.69 -1.72
N VAL A 28 -9.02 5.86 -0.68
CA VAL A 28 -7.83 5.24 -0.09
C VAL A 28 -7.19 4.27 -1.07
N ASP A 29 -7.99 3.56 -1.85
CA ASP A 29 -7.50 2.64 -2.88
C ASP A 29 -6.90 3.36 -4.07
N VAL A 30 -7.53 4.44 -4.53
CA VAL A 30 -6.96 5.29 -5.58
C VAL A 30 -5.60 5.85 -5.13
N LEU A 31 -5.48 6.35 -3.90
CA LEU A 31 -4.21 6.83 -3.35
C LEU A 31 -3.15 5.72 -3.29
N GLY A 32 -3.54 4.52 -2.88
CA GLY A 32 -2.65 3.36 -2.86
C GLY A 32 -2.15 2.94 -4.23
N TRP A 33 -3.03 2.93 -5.23
CA TRP A 33 -2.66 2.65 -6.62
C TRP A 33 -1.75 3.73 -7.19
N ILE A 34 -2.01 5.00 -6.90
CA ILE A 34 -1.11 6.10 -7.27
C ILE A 34 0.27 5.88 -6.63
N GLY A 35 0.32 5.60 -5.32
CA GLY A 35 1.58 5.34 -4.62
C GLY A 35 2.35 4.16 -5.22
N THR A 36 1.66 3.05 -5.51
CA THR A 36 2.24 1.87 -6.16
C THR A 36 2.86 2.22 -7.52
N VAL A 37 2.10 2.91 -8.38
CA VAL A 37 2.59 3.34 -9.69
C VAL A 37 3.78 4.28 -9.55
N THR A 38 3.73 5.23 -8.62
CA THR A 38 4.83 6.19 -8.40
C THR A 38 6.12 5.49 -8.00
N VAL A 39 6.09 4.55 -7.05
CA VAL A 39 7.31 3.85 -6.62
C VAL A 39 7.86 2.94 -7.72
N LEU A 40 6.98 2.20 -8.41
CA LEU A 40 7.40 1.35 -9.53
C LEU A 40 8.00 2.17 -10.67
N LEU A 41 7.43 3.34 -10.97
CA LEU A 41 7.95 4.25 -11.98
C LEU A 41 9.31 4.79 -11.58
N ALA A 42 9.48 5.24 -10.33
CA ALA A 42 10.78 5.70 -9.81
C ALA A 42 11.85 4.62 -9.97
N HIS A 43 11.53 3.38 -9.59
CA HIS A 43 12.45 2.26 -9.67
C HIS A 43 12.74 1.85 -11.12
N ALA A 44 11.73 1.84 -12.00
CA ALA A 44 11.90 1.54 -13.41
C ALA A 44 12.77 2.58 -14.13
N LEU A 45 12.58 3.87 -13.83
CA LEU A 45 13.40 4.93 -14.42
C LEU A 45 14.84 4.86 -13.94
N ALA A 46 15.07 4.54 -12.66
CA ALA A 46 16.42 4.35 -12.12
C ALA A 46 17.11 3.14 -12.77
N ASN A 47 16.42 1.99 -12.86
CA ASN A 47 16.97 0.77 -13.46
C ASN A 47 17.19 0.87 -14.98
N THR A 48 16.62 1.86 -15.64
CA THR A 48 16.82 2.12 -17.09
C THR A 48 17.79 3.27 -17.35
N ASP A 49 18.53 3.71 -16.32
CA ASP A 49 19.47 4.83 -16.35
C ASP A 49 18.84 6.14 -16.88
N ARG A 50 17.52 6.28 -16.78
CA ARG A 50 16.79 7.48 -17.20
C ARG A 50 16.82 8.57 -16.15
N ILE A 51 16.95 8.18 -14.88
CA ILE A 51 17.20 9.08 -13.75
C ILE A 51 18.33 8.50 -12.91
N ASP A 52 19.11 9.38 -12.31
CA ASP A 52 20.14 9.01 -11.34
C ASP A 52 19.47 8.55 -10.04
N ASP A 53 19.85 7.38 -9.54
CA ASP A 53 19.36 6.78 -8.29
C ASP A 53 19.88 7.50 -7.04
N THR A 54 20.84 8.42 -7.21
CA THR A 54 21.32 9.35 -6.18
C THR A 54 20.72 10.76 -6.32
N GLY A 55 19.89 10.99 -7.34
CA GLY A 55 19.34 12.30 -7.68
C GLY A 55 18.10 12.70 -6.88
N TRP A 56 17.83 14.02 -6.84
CA TRP A 56 16.65 14.60 -6.19
C TRP A 56 15.34 13.98 -6.71
N MET A 57 15.25 13.71 -8.01
CA MET A 57 14.03 13.19 -8.63
C MET A 57 13.70 11.77 -8.15
N TYR A 58 14.69 10.87 -8.11
CA TYR A 58 14.49 9.50 -7.64
C TYR A 58 14.03 9.46 -6.18
N HIS A 59 14.71 10.17 -5.30
CA HIS A 59 14.35 10.22 -3.87
C HIS A 59 13.03 10.95 -3.64
N GLY A 60 12.74 12.01 -4.40
CA GLY A 60 11.44 12.70 -4.35
C GLY A 60 10.27 11.80 -4.73
N LEU A 61 10.38 11.03 -5.82
CA LEU A 61 9.35 10.07 -6.19
C LEU A 61 9.21 8.94 -5.16
N ASN A 62 10.33 8.40 -4.66
CA ASN A 62 10.30 7.36 -3.64
C ASN A 62 9.64 7.85 -2.35
N LEU A 63 9.91 9.09 -1.93
CA LEU A 63 9.27 9.67 -0.74
C LEU A 63 7.76 9.85 -0.94
N ALA A 64 7.34 10.40 -2.08
CA ALA A 64 5.92 10.60 -2.38
C ALA A 64 5.17 9.26 -2.48
N GLY A 65 5.73 8.30 -3.21
CA GLY A 65 5.14 6.98 -3.40
C GLY A 65 5.08 6.17 -2.10
N SER A 66 6.16 6.18 -1.31
CA SER A 66 6.21 5.47 -0.02
C SER A 66 5.29 6.09 1.03
N ALA A 67 5.11 7.41 1.05
CA ALA A 67 4.14 8.06 1.94
C ALA A 67 2.70 7.66 1.59
N ALA A 68 2.33 7.70 0.31
CA ALA A 68 0.99 7.33 -0.15
C ALA A 68 0.69 5.84 0.10
N LEU A 69 1.62 4.96 -0.26
CA LEU A 69 1.46 3.50 -0.10
C LEU A 69 1.55 3.09 1.37
N GLY A 70 2.46 3.68 2.13
CA GLY A 70 2.59 3.48 3.57
C GLY A 70 1.30 3.85 4.31
N TYR A 71 0.67 4.98 3.97
CA TYR A 71 -0.62 5.38 4.52
C TYR A 71 -1.72 4.34 4.23
N LEU A 72 -1.83 3.86 2.98
CA LEU A 72 -2.76 2.78 2.63
C LEU A 72 -2.48 1.52 3.48
N CYS A 73 -1.23 1.11 3.60
CA CYS A 73 -0.85 -0.12 4.28
C CYS A 73 -1.13 -0.05 5.79
N VAL A 74 -0.96 1.10 6.43
CA VAL A 74 -1.36 1.31 7.83
C VAL A 74 -2.88 1.15 7.97
N ARG A 75 -3.67 1.73 7.06
CA ARG A 75 -5.14 1.62 7.07
C ARG A 75 -5.61 0.17 6.87
N ARG A 76 -4.93 -0.59 6.01
CA ARG A 76 -5.22 -2.01 5.73
C ARG A 76 -4.49 -2.98 6.67
N LYS A 77 -3.74 -2.49 7.68
CA LYS A 77 -2.95 -3.29 8.64
C LYS A 77 -1.96 -4.27 7.98
N VAL A 78 -1.41 -3.90 6.81
CA VAL A 78 -0.42 -4.68 6.07
C VAL A 78 0.98 -4.31 6.57
N TRP A 79 1.32 -4.78 7.77
CA TRP A 79 2.52 -4.33 8.52
C TRP A 79 3.85 -4.56 7.79
N GLN A 80 3.98 -5.65 7.02
CA GLN A 80 5.18 -5.91 6.21
C GLN A 80 5.45 -4.78 5.21
N SER A 81 4.41 -4.33 4.51
CA SER A 81 4.51 -3.24 3.54
C SER A 81 4.70 -1.88 4.24
N VAL A 82 4.14 -1.70 5.44
CA VAL A 82 4.39 -0.49 6.25
C VAL A 82 5.88 -0.32 6.53
N TRP A 83 6.56 -1.38 6.97
CA TRP A 83 8.00 -1.34 7.24
C TRP A 83 8.83 -1.03 5.99
N LEU A 84 8.53 -1.69 4.88
CA LEU A 84 9.20 -1.44 3.60
C LEU A 84 9.10 0.04 3.20
N ASN A 85 7.89 0.59 3.21
CA ASN A 85 7.65 1.98 2.82
C ASN A 85 8.25 2.98 3.82
N ALA A 86 8.26 2.66 5.12
CA ALA A 86 8.92 3.49 6.12
C ALA A 86 10.43 3.58 5.87
N VAL A 87 11.09 2.45 5.58
CA VAL A 87 12.53 2.42 5.27
C VAL A 87 12.82 3.22 3.99
N TRP A 88 12.05 3.01 2.92
CA TRP A 88 12.20 3.80 1.69
C TRP A 88 12.01 5.30 1.92
N GLY A 89 11.01 5.69 2.71
CA GLY A 89 10.79 7.08 3.08
C GLY A 89 11.98 7.68 3.84
N VAL A 90 12.53 6.96 4.82
CA VAL A 90 13.71 7.40 5.59
C VAL A 90 14.93 7.56 4.67
N VAL A 91 15.22 6.57 3.82
CA VAL A 91 16.33 6.64 2.86
C VAL A 91 16.18 7.84 1.94
N ALA A 92 14.97 8.09 1.43
CA ALA A 92 14.70 9.24 0.59
C ALA A 92 14.91 10.57 1.32
N ILE A 93 14.43 10.70 2.57
CA ILE A 93 14.64 11.92 3.37
C ILE A 93 16.13 12.18 3.60
N VAL A 94 16.90 11.15 4.00
CA VAL A 94 18.33 11.28 4.25
C VAL A 94 19.07 11.75 2.99
N ALA A 95 18.74 11.16 1.84
CA ALA A 95 19.35 11.56 0.57
C ALA A 95 18.97 12.99 0.16
N LEU A 96 17.70 13.38 0.27
CA LEU A 96 17.24 14.73 -0.07
C LEU A 96 17.90 15.80 0.83
N VAL A 97 18.03 15.53 2.13
CA VAL A 97 18.76 16.41 3.06
C VAL A 97 20.24 16.50 2.67
N GLY A 98 20.87 15.38 2.32
CA GLY A 98 22.26 15.36 1.86
C GLY A 98 22.48 16.14 0.56
N ILE A 99 21.53 16.09 -0.38
CA ILE A 99 21.58 16.86 -1.63
C ILE A 99 21.36 18.35 -1.36
N ALA A 100 20.40 18.69 -0.49
CA ALA A 100 20.07 20.08 -0.17
C ALA A 100 21.15 20.81 0.64
N THR A 101 22.07 20.08 1.28
CA THR A 101 23.15 20.62 2.12
C THR A 101 24.51 20.68 1.43
N ARG A 102 24.63 20.17 0.20
CA ARG A 102 25.83 20.27 -0.64
C ARG A 102 25.76 21.49 -1.54
#